data_AF-A0A5J4NCS9-F1
#
_entry.id   AF-A0A5J4NCS9-F1
#
_cell.length_a   1.000
_cell.length_b   1.000
_cell.length_c   1.000
_cell.angle_alpha   90.00
_cell.angle_beta   90.00
_cell.angle_gamma   90.00
#
_symmetry.space_group_name_H-M   'P 1'
#
loop_
_entity.id
_entity.type
_entity.pdbx_description
1 polymer ?
#
loop_
_entity_poly.entity_id
_entity_poly.type
_entity_poly.pdbx_seq_one_letter_code
_entity_poly.pdbx_strand_id
1 'polypeptide(L)'
;MTQCLPPNLLALFAPRDPIPFLPPIEKHAQHRKLPYTGVAQFLGEFEDPSETPAPVRIETREERKERKRREKQEQANYKLEQDLALWNPKKNPNATSNPYNTMFVARLNYDTSESKLRRECEMYGRINQIVMVKNQLTGKPRGYAFVEFEHEREMHGLYSYSCAHSATPVLTTGLQCIFNAVCSERGNKLLKLA
;
A
#
# COMPACT_ATOMS: atom_id res chain seq x y z
N MET A 1 39.49 9.69 -42.74
CA MET A 1 38.97 8.43 -43.33
C MET A 1 38.70 8.53 -44.85
N THR A 2 39.07 9.60 -45.56
CA THR A 2 38.90 9.75 -47.03
C THR A 2 40.21 9.68 -47.83
N GLN A 3 41.35 9.43 -47.17
CA GLN A 3 42.70 9.54 -47.75
C GLN A 3 43.05 8.50 -48.81
N CYS A 4 42.36 7.35 -48.86
CA CYS A 4 42.68 6.24 -49.78
C CYS A 4 41.55 5.93 -50.78
N LEU A 5 40.73 6.93 -51.13
CA LEU A 5 39.66 6.76 -52.11
C LEU A 5 40.18 6.96 -53.55
N PRO A 6 39.61 6.23 -54.53
CA PRO A 6 39.95 6.43 -55.94
C PRO A 6 39.60 7.87 -56.38
N PRO A 7 40.33 8.43 -57.36
CA PRO A 7 40.33 9.88 -57.66
C PRO A 7 38.95 10.44 -58.02
N ASN A 8 38.07 9.63 -58.64
CA ASN A 8 36.71 10.03 -58.97
C ASN A 8 35.84 10.30 -57.71
N LEU A 9 36.05 9.53 -56.64
CA LEU A 9 35.34 9.74 -55.37
C LEU A 9 36.00 10.82 -54.52
N LEU A 10 37.33 10.96 -54.61
CA LEU A 10 38.06 12.00 -53.87
C LEU A 10 37.69 13.41 -54.35
N ALA A 11 37.37 13.56 -55.64
CA ALA A 11 36.90 14.82 -56.23
C ALA A 11 35.58 15.35 -55.62
N LEU A 12 34.73 14.46 -55.09
CA LEU A 12 33.47 14.85 -54.43
C LEU A 12 33.68 15.57 -53.10
N PHE A 13 34.84 15.39 -52.48
CA PHE A 13 35.20 16.00 -51.21
C PHE A 13 36.08 17.24 -51.37
N ALA A 14 36.11 17.83 -52.57
CA ALA A 14 36.77 19.12 -52.78
C ALA A 14 36.14 20.19 -51.86
N PRO A 15 36.95 21.01 -51.16
CA PRO A 15 36.43 22.07 -50.31
C PRO A 15 35.66 23.09 -51.14
N ARG A 16 34.67 23.74 -50.52
CA ARG A 16 34.01 24.91 -51.12
C ARG A 16 34.95 26.12 -51.05
N ASP A 17 34.67 27.10 -51.89
CA ASP A 17 35.32 28.40 -51.80
C ASP A 17 35.18 28.98 -50.38
N PRO A 18 36.21 29.69 -49.89
CA PRO A 18 36.17 30.27 -48.56
C PRO A 18 35.00 31.22 -48.43
N ILE A 19 34.26 31.13 -47.32
CA ILE A 19 33.15 32.05 -47.04
C ILE A 19 33.68 33.49 -46.97
N PRO A 20 33.01 34.46 -47.60
CA PRO A 20 33.38 35.85 -47.47
C PRO A 20 33.20 36.27 -46.00
N PHE A 21 34.22 36.90 -45.44
CA PHE A 21 34.13 37.41 -44.08
C PHE A 21 33.07 38.50 -44.00
N LEU A 22 32.14 38.34 -43.06
CA LEU A 22 31.24 39.40 -42.62
C LEU A 22 31.57 39.71 -41.15
N PRO A 23 31.70 40.99 -40.77
CA PRO A 23 31.91 41.34 -39.37
C PRO A 23 30.74 40.80 -38.53
N PRO A 24 30.98 40.34 -37.28
CA PRO A 24 29.91 39.97 -36.37
C PRO A 24 28.90 41.12 -36.24
N ILE A 25 27.61 40.81 -36.24
CA ILE A 25 26.58 41.80 -35.92
C ILE A 25 26.91 42.36 -34.54
N GLU A 26 27.27 43.64 -34.47
CA GLU A 26 27.45 44.34 -33.21
C GLU A 26 26.12 44.20 -32.45
N LYS A 27 26.12 43.41 -31.36
CA LYS A 27 25.00 43.48 -30.42
C LYS A 27 25.01 44.91 -29.93
N HIS A 28 24.08 45.73 -30.42
CA HIS A 28 24.01 47.12 -30.02
C HIS A 28 23.92 47.17 -28.49
N ALA A 29 25.05 47.43 -27.84
CA ALA A 29 25.11 47.79 -26.43
C ALA A 29 24.26 49.04 -26.15
N GLN A 30 23.83 49.71 -27.22
CA GLN A 30 22.99 50.90 -27.30
C GLN A 30 21.47 50.64 -27.34
N HIS A 31 20.98 49.41 -27.55
CA HIS A 31 19.60 49.04 -27.16
C HIS A 31 19.55 48.77 -25.64
N ARG A 32 20.02 49.80 -24.94
CA ARG A 32 20.20 49.94 -23.51
C ARG A 32 18.89 49.63 -22.84
N LYS A 33 18.92 48.61 -22.00
CA LYS A 33 17.97 48.44 -20.89
C LYS A 33 17.81 49.82 -20.24
N LEU A 34 16.57 50.26 -20.03
CA LEU A 34 16.29 51.53 -19.35
C LEU A 34 17.18 51.65 -18.10
N PRO A 35 17.78 52.82 -17.85
CA PRO A 35 18.61 53.01 -16.67
C PRO A 35 17.77 52.71 -15.42
N TYR A 36 18.37 52.05 -14.42
CA TYR A 36 17.68 51.84 -13.15
C TYR A 36 17.24 53.21 -12.59
N THR A 37 15.96 53.35 -12.32
CA THR A 37 15.38 54.50 -11.62
C THR A 37 15.18 54.17 -10.14
N GLY A 38 15.12 55.18 -9.30
CA GLY A 38 14.80 54.99 -7.88
C GLY A 38 13.32 54.69 -7.66
N VAL A 39 12.98 54.06 -6.54
CA VAL A 39 11.59 53.79 -6.15
C VAL A 39 10.90 55.00 -5.50
N ALA A 40 11.60 56.13 -5.38
CA ALA A 40 11.10 57.33 -4.70
C ALA A 40 9.84 57.94 -5.34
N GLN A 41 9.65 57.75 -6.66
CA GLN A 41 8.46 58.21 -7.37
C GLN A 41 7.17 57.57 -6.82
N PHE A 42 7.26 56.37 -6.25
CA PHE A 42 6.12 55.60 -5.75
C PHE A 42 5.81 55.85 -4.26
N LEU A 43 6.58 56.72 -3.57
CA LEU A 43 6.36 57.01 -2.15
C LEU A 43 4.97 57.63 -1.87
N GLY A 44 4.38 58.33 -2.83
CA GLY A 44 3.02 58.87 -2.74
C GLY A 44 1.91 57.86 -3.06
N GLU A 45 2.26 56.66 -3.53
CA GLU A 45 1.31 55.58 -3.87
C GLU A 45 1.15 54.55 -2.75
N PHE A 46 1.87 54.69 -1.63
CA PHE A 46 1.70 53.81 -0.47
C PHE A 46 0.36 54.09 0.23
N GLU A 47 -0.39 53.03 0.52
CA GLU A 47 -1.63 53.11 1.29
C GLU A 47 -1.37 53.67 2.69
N ASP A 48 -2.33 54.43 3.22
CA ASP A 48 -2.27 54.92 4.60
C ASP A 48 -2.25 53.73 5.58
N PRO A 49 -1.41 53.75 6.64
CA PRO A 49 -1.29 52.65 7.60
C PRO A 49 -2.60 52.24 8.30
N SER A 50 -3.63 53.09 8.25
CA SER A 50 -4.97 52.81 8.76
C SER A 50 -5.83 51.97 7.82
N GLU A 51 -5.58 52.02 6.51
CA GLU A 51 -6.35 51.30 5.49
C GLU A 51 -5.73 49.95 5.14
N THR A 52 -4.48 49.70 5.54
CA THR A 52 -3.80 48.43 5.32
C THR A 52 -4.47 47.32 6.15
N PRO A 53 -5.08 46.29 5.52
CA PRO A 53 -5.65 45.18 6.26
C PRO A 53 -4.54 44.41 6.99
N ALA A 54 -4.85 43.89 8.17
CA ALA A 54 -3.91 43.04 8.90
C ALA A 54 -3.48 41.86 8.01
N PRO A 55 -2.18 41.49 7.99
CA PRO A 55 -1.70 40.38 7.17
C PRO A 55 -2.50 39.11 7.43
N VAL A 56 -3.03 38.51 6.36
CA VAL A 56 -3.77 37.25 6.48
C VAL A 56 -2.80 36.17 6.96
N ARG A 57 -3.13 35.51 8.08
CA ARG A 57 -2.35 34.37 8.58
C ARG A 57 -2.44 33.24 7.56
N ILE A 58 -1.40 33.11 6.74
CA ILE A 58 -1.21 31.99 5.85
C ILE A 58 -0.92 30.76 6.71
N GLU A 59 -1.56 29.63 6.37
CA GLU A 59 -1.30 28.37 7.05
C GLU A 59 0.20 28.06 7.01
N THR A 60 0.75 27.78 8.18
CA THR A 60 2.09 27.22 8.27
C THR A 60 2.13 25.85 7.58
N ARG A 61 3.34 25.43 7.18
CA ARG A 61 3.54 24.12 6.56
C ARG A 61 3.03 22.96 7.43
N GLU A 62 3.05 23.13 8.76
CA GLU A 62 2.60 22.13 9.73
C GLU A 62 1.08 22.03 9.77
N GLU A 63 0.38 23.17 9.86
CA GLU A 63 -1.09 23.23 9.79
C GLU A 63 -1.61 22.61 8.49
N ARG A 64 -0.95 22.89 7.35
CA ARG A 64 -1.29 22.29 6.06
C ARG A 64 -1.08 20.77 6.03
N LYS A 65 -0.03 20.26 6.68
CA LYS A 65 0.21 18.79 6.77
C LYS A 65 -0.83 18.13 7.65
N GLU A 66 -1.20 18.74 8.77
CA GLU A 66 -2.19 18.21 9.70
C GLU A 66 -3.57 18.15 9.05
N ARG A 67 -3.98 19.20 8.34
CA ARG A 67 -5.22 19.19 7.56
C ARG A 67 -5.28 18.01 6.59
N LYS A 68 -4.23 17.81 5.78
CA LYS A 68 -4.16 16.65 4.85
C LYS A 68 -4.18 15.31 5.56
N ARG A 69 -3.56 15.17 6.73
CA ARG A 69 -3.57 13.93 7.53
C ARG A 69 -4.99 13.64 8.03
N ARG A 70 -5.67 14.67 8.54
CA ARG A 70 -7.05 14.57 9.04
C ARG A 70 -8.02 14.23 7.92
N GLU A 71 -7.98 14.94 6.79
CA GLU A 71 -8.80 14.64 5.60
C GLU A 71 -8.59 13.18 5.14
N LYS A 72 -7.34 12.71 5.09
CA LYS A 72 -7.01 11.33 4.72
C LYS A 72 -7.56 10.31 5.74
N GLN A 73 -7.51 10.63 7.02
CA GLN A 73 -8.06 9.77 8.08
C GLN A 73 -9.58 9.72 8.03
N GLU A 74 -10.24 10.87 7.81
CA GLU A 74 -11.69 10.96 7.65
C GLU A 74 -12.16 10.18 6.41
N GLN A 75 -11.45 10.29 5.28
CA GLN A 75 -11.72 9.48 4.10
C GLN A 75 -11.53 7.97 4.34
N ALA A 76 -10.48 7.58 5.07
CA ALA A 76 -10.25 6.19 5.43
C ALA A 76 -11.36 5.64 6.36
N ASN A 77 -11.79 6.45 7.32
CA ASN A 77 -12.89 6.11 8.23
C ASN A 77 -14.22 5.98 7.49
N TYR A 78 -14.53 6.92 6.60
CA TYR A 78 -15.74 6.87 5.77
C TYR A 78 -15.76 5.62 4.89
N LYS A 79 -14.62 5.28 4.27
CA LYS A 79 -14.50 4.05 3.49
C LYS A 79 -14.72 2.80 4.36
N LEU A 80 -14.13 2.77 5.56
CA LEU A 80 -14.33 1.66 6.50
C LEU A 80 -15.80 1.52 6.90
N GLU A 81 -16.50 2.63 7.12
CA GLU A 81 -17.92 2.66 7.45
C GLU A 81 -18.78 2.11 6.31
N GLN A 82 -18.48 2.49 5.06
CA GLN A 82 -19.13 1.93 3.87
C GLN A 82 -18.85 0.42 3.73
N ASP A 83 -17.60 0.02 3.87
CA ASP A 83 -17.19 -1.39 3.78
C ASP A 83 -17.88 -2.24 4.87
N LEU A 84 -18.03 -1.69 6.09
CA LEU A 84 -18.75 -2.33 7.19
C LEU A 84 -20.26 -2.45 6.90
N ALA A 85 -20.88 -1.42 6.32
CA ALA A 85 -22.29 -1.44 5.96
C ALA A 85 -22.60 -2.49 4.86
N LEU A 86 -21.66 -2.73 3.95
CA LEU A 86 -21.78 -3.73 2.89
C LEU A 86 -21.47 -5.16 3.37
N TRP A 87 -20.73 -5.31 4.47
CA TRP A 87 -20.27 -6.61 4.95
C TRP A 87 -21.39 -7.44 5.59
N ASN A 88 -21.73 -8.57 4.96
CA ASN A 88 -22.67 -9.57 5.50
C ASN A 88 -22.06 -10.98 5.44
N PRO A 89 -21.65 -11.57 6.58
CA PRO A 89 -20.98 -12.87 6.60
C PRO A 89 -21.88 -14.04 6.19
N LYS A 90 -23.19 -13.97 6.49
CA LYS A 90 -24.16 -15.05 6.19
C LYS A 90 -24.45 -15.24 4.70
N LYS A 91 -24.18 -14.23 3.88
CA LYS A 91 -24.39 -14.28 2.42
C LYS A 91 -23.20 -14.88 1.67
N ASN A 92 -22.09 -15.17 2.36
CA ASN A 92 -20.87 -15.64 1.71
C ASN A 92 -21.00 -17.13 1.31
N PRO A 93 -20.84 -17.49 0.01
CA PRO A 93 -20.92 -18.89 -0.43
C PRO A 93 -19.76 -19.75 0.08
N ASN A 94 -18.64 -19.14 0.48
CA ASN A 94 -17.50 -19.86 1.06
C ASN A 94 -17.62 -20.02 2.59
N ALA A 95 -18.70 -19.56 3.21
CA ALA A 95 -18.91 -19.74 4.63
C ALA A 95 -19.29 -21.18 4.95
N THR A 96 -18.82 -21.64 6.09
CA THR A 96 -19.16 -22.94 6.67
C THR A 96 -20.58 -22.96 7.21
N SER A 97 -21.22 -24.14 7.29
CA SER A 97 -22.62 -24.27 7.66
C SER A 97 -22.89 -23.90 9.13
N ASN A 98 -22.15 -24.50 10.08
CA ASN A 98 -22.36 -24.31 11.51
C ASN A 98 -21.19 -23.55 12.17
N PRO A 99 -21.41 -22.33 12.69
CA PRO A 99 -20.34 -21.55 13.33
C PRO A 99 -19.80 -22.19 14.61
N TYR A 100 -20.61 -22.92 15.38
CA TYR A 100 -20.18 -23.53 16.65
C TYR A 100 -19.25 -24.72 16.44
N ASN A 101 -19.38 -25.40 15.29
CA ASN A 101 -18.52 -26.52 14.93
C ASN A 101 -17.29 -26.09 14.11
N THR A 102 -17.16 -24.79 13.81
CA THR A 102 -16.12 -24.28 12.92
C THR A 102 -14.95 -23.71 13.72
N MET A 103 -13.77 -24.29 13.54
CA MET A 103 -12.53 -23.75 14.06
C MET A 103 -11.87 -22.79 13.07
N PHE A 104 -11.47 -21.61 13.55
CA PHE A 104 -10.63 -20.67 12.81
C PHE A 104 -9.15 -20.96 13.08
N VAL A 105 -8.38 -21.19 12.00
CA VAL A 105 -6.95 -21.45 12.05
C VAL A 105 -6.23 -20.36 11.27
N ALA A 106 -5.32 -19.63 11.91
CA ALA A 106 -4.57 -18.54 11.30
C ALA A 106 -3.06 -18.71 11.48
N ARG A 107 -2.28 -17.91 10.74
CA ARG A 107 -0.80 -18.00 10.67
C ARG A 107 -0.31 -19.32 10.08
N LEU A 108 -1.08 -19.89 9.15
CA LEU A 108 -0.64 -21.05 8.36
C LEU A 108 0.53 -20.65 7.46
N ASN A 109 1.52 -21.54 7.33
CA ASN A 109 2.55 -21.37 6.32
C ASN A 109 1.91 -21.42 4.92
N TYR A 110 2.35 -20.56 4.01
CA TYR A 110 1.80 -20.44 2.66
C TYR A 110 1.96 -21.72 1.82
N ASP A 111 2.95 -22.56 2.13
CA ASP A 111 3.18 -23.84 1.46
C ASP A 111 2.35 -25.00 2.03
N THR A 112 1.52 -24.73 3.06
CA THR A 112 0.69 -25.76 3.70
C THR A 112 -0.45 -26.16 2.77
N SER A 113 -0.49 -27.45 2.41
CA SER A 113 -1.59 -28.03 1.65
C SER A 113 -2.77 -28.39 2.56
N GLU A 114 -3.96 -28.43 1.97
CA GLU A 114 -5.18 -28.85 2.64
C GLU A 114 -5.06 -30.24 3.25
N SER A 115 -4.42 -31.18 2.55
CA SER A 115 -4.17 -32.54 3.03
C SER A 115 -3.31 -32.57 4.29
N LYS A 116 -2.32 -31.68 4.40
CA LYS A 116 -1.50 -31.58 5.61
C LYS A 116 -2.32 -31.06 6.77
N LEU A 117 -3.10 -29.99 6.56
CA LEU A 117 -3.99 -29.45 7.59
C LEU A 117 -5.03 -30.49 8.05
N ARG A 118 -5.60 -31.24 7.11
CA ARG A 118 -6.56 -32.32 7.39
C ARG A 118 -5.95 -33.39 8.28
N ARG A 119 -4.75 -33.88 7.95
CA ARG A 119 -4.05 -34.90 8.73
C ARG A 119 -3.81 -34.49 10.19
N GLU A 120 -3.44 -33.22 10.41
CA GLU A 120 -3.19 -32.71 11.76
C GLU A 120 -4.48 -32.46 12.54
N CYS A 121 -5.57 -32.07 11.88
CA CYS A 121 -6.86 -31.84 12.55
C CYS A 121 -7.65 -33.15 12.79
N GLU A 122 -7.44 -34.18 11.97
CA GLU A 122 -8.12 -35.49 12.08
C GLU A 122 -7.82 -36.22 13.40
N MET A 123 -6.69 -35.93 14.06
CA MET A 123 -6.35 -36.56 15.35
C MET A 123 -7.30 -36.17 16.48
N TYR A 124 -8.02 -35.04 16.34
CA TYR A 124 -8.91 -34.52 17.37
C TYR A 124 -10.39 -34.82 17.12
N GLY A 125 -10.76 -35.15 15.87
CA GLY A 125 -12.15 -35.29 15.49
C GLY A 125 -12.36 -35.56 14.01
N ARG A 126 -13.60 -35.92 13.64
CA ARG A 126 -14.00 -36.10 12.25
C ARG A 126 -14.27 -34.74 11.63
N ILE A 127 -13.63 -34.49 10.49
CA ILE A 127 -13.73 -33.22 9.76
C ILE A 127 -14.82 -33.34 8.70
N ASN A 128 -15.75 -32.39 8.70
CA ASN A 128 -16.81 -32.28 7.71
C ASN A 128 -16.33 -31.53 6.46
N GLN A 129 -15.75 -30.33 6.65
CA GLN A 129 -15.30 -29.48 5.55
C GLN A 129 -14.09 -28.63 5.96
N ILE A 130 -13.15 -28.41 5.02
CA ILE A 130 -12.03 -27.47 5.18
C ILE A 130 -12.14 -26.39 4.11
N VAL A 131 -12.05 -25.13 4.51
CA VAL A 131 -12.05 -23.98 3.61
C VAL A 131 -10.78 -23.16 3.82
N MET A 132 -9.81 -23.31 2.92
CA MET A 132 -8.61 -22.48 2.89
C MET A 132 -8.85 -21.20 2.10
N VAL A 133 -8.72 -20.04 2.77
CA VAL A 133 -9.03 -18.77 2.11
C VAL A 133 -7.84 -18.29 1.28
N LYS A 134 -8.12 -18.03 0.01
CA LYS A 134 -7.17 -17.51 -0.97
C LYS A 134 -7.59 -16.10 -1.40
N ASN A 135 -6.63 -15.31 -1.85
CA ASN A 135 -6.91 -14.01 -2.44
C ASN A 135 -7.57 -14.23 -3.82
N GLN A 136 -8.74 -13.63 -4.04
CA GLN A 136 -9.53 -13.81 -5.28
C GLN A 136 -8.80 -13.30 -6.53
N LEU A 137 -7.93 -12.28 -6.40
CA LEU A 137 -7.22 -11.69 -7.53
C LEU A 137 -5.93 -12.45 -7.86
N THR A 138 -5.18 -12.86 -6.83
CA THR A 138 -3.83 -13.43 -7.01
C THR A 138 -3.78 -14.95 -6.89
N GLY A 139 -4.85 -15.58 -6.38
CA GLY A 139 -4.91 -17.02 -6.11
C GLY A 139 -4.02 -17.48 -4.93
N LYS A 140 -3.21 -16.59 -4.36
CA LYS A 140 -2.29 -16.92 -3.26
C LYS A 140 -3.04 -17.18 -1.95
N PRO A 141 -2.60 -18.14 -1.13
CA PRO A 141 -3.20 -18.41 0.17
C PRO A 141 -3.04 -17.21 1.11
N ARG A 142 -4.09 -16.85 1.86
CA ARG A 142 -4.03 -15.75 2.84
C ARG A 142 -3.38 -16.15 4.17
N GLY A 143 -3.11 -17.44 4.37
CA GLY A 143 -2.52 -17.96 5.61
C GLY A 143 -3.54 -18.19 6.74
N TYR A 144 -4.82 -18.39 6.40
CA TYR A 144 -5.85 -18.82 7.33
C TYR A 144 -6.87 -19.74 6.68
N ALA A 145 -7.52 -20.57 7.49
CA ALA A 145 -8.50 -21.57 7.08
C ALA A 145 -9.62 -21.70 8.12
N PHE A 146 -10.78 -22.18 7.66
CA PHE A 146 -11.90 -22.60 8.48
C PHE A 146 -12.03 -24.12 8.41
N VAL A 147 -12.11 -24.79 9.55
CA VAL A 147 -12.24 -26.24 9.65
C VAL A 147 -13.55 -26.56 10.37
N GLU A 148 -14.48 -27.18 9.67
CA GLU A 148 -15.74 -27.64 10.24
C GLU A 148 -15.58 -29.06 10.78
N PHE A 149 -15.86 -29.25 12.06
CA PHE A 149 -15.94 -30.57 12.69
C PHE A 149 -17.37 -31.11 12.64
N GLU A 150 -17.51 -32.42 12.79
CA GLU A 150 -18.82 -33.07 12.91
C GLU A 150 -19.52 -32.66 14.21
N HIS A 151 -18.76 -32.56 15.31
CA HIS A 151 -19.28 -32.24 16.64
C HIS A 151 -18.56 -31.05 17.28
N GLU A 152 -19.33 -30.19 17.98
CA GLU A 152 -18.81 -29.06 18.76
C GLU A 152 -17.78 -29.48 19.82
N ARG A 153 -17.96 -30.67 20.41
CA ARG A 153 -17.05 -31.21 21.43
C ARG A 153 -15.62 -31.38 20.90
N GLU A 154 -15.47 -31.76 19.63
CA GLU A 154 -14.19 -31.96 18.98
C GLU A 154 -13.51 -30.61 18.73
N MET A 155 -14.27 -29.64 18.21
CA MET A 155 -13.82 -28.25 18.02
C MET A 155 -13.37 -27.62 19.34
N HIS A 156 -14.17 -27.73 20.41
CA HIS A 156 -13.84 -27.18 21.72
C HIS A 156 -12.67 -27.91 22.39
N GLY A 157 -12.56 -29.22 22.20
CA GLY A 157 -11.42 -30.02 22.68
C GLY A 157 -10.10 -29.55 22.06
N LEU A 158 -10.10 -29.35 20.73
CA LEU A 158 -8.95 -28.82 20.00
C LEU A 158 -8.63 -27.37 20.40
N TYR A 159 -9.65 -26.52 20.53
CA TYR A 159 -9.49 -25.15 21.01
C TYR A 159 -8.80 -25.12 22.39
N SER A 160 -9.30 -25.90 23.34
CA SER A 160 -8.74 -26.01 24.69
C SER A 160 -7.31 -26.53 24.69
N TYR A 161 -7.04 -27.61 23.95
CA TYR A 161 -5.70 -28.19 23.81
C TYR A 161 -4.71 -27.19 23.19
N SER A 162 -5.12 -26.48 22.13
CA SER A 162 -4.29 -25.49 21.45
C SER A 162 -3.94 -24.29 22.34
N CYS A 163 -4.88 -23.81 23.15
CA CYS A 163 -4.60 -22.73 24.09
C CYS A 163 -3.64 -23.17 25.21
N ALA A 164 -3.77 -24.41 25.71
CA ALA A 164 -2.88 -24.92 26.75
C ALA A 164 -1.42 -25.07 26.28
N HIS A 165 -1.21 -25.32 24.98
CA HIS A 165 0.12 -25.57 24.40
C HIS A 165 0.70 -24.38 23.61
N SER A 166 0.00 -23.24 23.52
CA SER A 166 0.54 -22.03 22.89
C SER A 166 1.66 -21.34 23.70
N ALA A 167 1.96 -21.83 24.91
CA ALA A 167 2.92 -21.23 25.85
C ALA A 167 4.26 -21.98 25.98
N THR A 168 4.49 -23.10 25.31
CA THR A 168 5.74 -23.88 25.45
C THR A 168 6.66 -23.77 24.22
N PRO A 169 7.91 -23.32 24.39
CA PRO A 169 8.87 -23.17 23.29
C PRO A 169 9.74 -24.42 23.13
N VAL A 170 9.15 -25.62 23.05
CA VAL A 170 9.95 -26.85 22.97
C VAL A 170 9.36 -27.87 21.99
N LEU A 171 10.21 -28.25 21.05
CA LEU A 171 10.18 -29.40 20.14
C LEU A 171 9.46 -29.23 18.80
N THR A 172 10.31 -29.24 17.78
CA THR A 172 10.05 -29.33 16.35
C THR A 172 9.39 -30.66 16.00
N THR A 173 8.07 -30.71 16.00
CA THR A 173 7.29 -31.66 15.21
C THR A 173 6.14 -30.89 14.55
N GLY A 174 5.71 -31.32 13.36
CA GLY A 174 4.94 -30.53 12.38
C GLY A 174 3.62 -29.89 12.83
N LEU A 175 3.18 -30.13 14.06
CA LEU A 175 1.95 -29.63 14.70
C LEU A 175 2.08 -28.22 15.29
N GLN A 176 3.27 -27.80 15.75
CA GLN A 176 3.44 -26.55 16.53
C GLN A 176 3.19 -25.27 15.70
N CYS A 177 3.34 -25.32 14.38
CA CYS A 177 3.23 -24.12 13.53
C CYS A 177 1.78 -23.70 13.23
N ILE A 178 0.81 -24.59 13.42
CA ILE A 178 -0.57 -24.38 12.94
C ILE A 178 -1.45 -23.68 13.99
N PHE A 179 -1.17 -23.89 15.28
CA PHE A 179 -2.13 -23.57 16.36
C PHE A 179 -1.71 -22.42 17.30
N ASN A 180 -0.53 -21.82 17.11
CA ASN A 180 0.06 -20.78 17.98
C ASN A 180 -0.69 -19.43 18.07
N ALA A 181 -1.95 -19.31 17.64
CA ALA A 181 -2.59 -18.00 17.43
C ALA A 181 -4.00 -17.80 17.97
N VAL A 182 -4.70 -18.84 18.46
CA VAL A 182 -6.11 -18.66 18.86
C VAL A 182 -6.24 -18.11 20.29
N CYS A 183 -5.26 -18.35 21.17
CA CYS A 183 -5.28 -17.78 22.52
C CYS A 183 -4.64 -16.38 22.59
N SER A 184 -5.29 -15.38 21.97
CA SER A 184 -5.03 -13.97 22.30
C SER A 184 -6.06 -13.51 23.33
N GLU A 185 -5.63 -13.40 24.59
CA GLU A 185 -6.36 -12.95 25.78
C GLU A 185 -6.90 -11.51 25.70
N ARG A 186 -7.73 -11.17 24.71
CA ARG A 186 -8.47 -9.91 24.70
C ARG A 186 -9.93 -10.14 24.37
N GLY A 187 -10.69 -10.39 25.44
CA GLY A 187 -12.09 -10.03 25.61
C GLY A 187 -13.02 -10.31 24.44
N ASN A 188 -13.65 -11.48 24.45
CA ASN A 188 -15.10 -11.67 24.23
C ASN A 188 -15.83 -10.78 23.19
N LYS A 189 -15.22 -10.45 22.05
CA LYS A 189 -15.89 -9.73 20.94
C LYS A 189 -15.60 -10.26 19.54
N LEU A 190 -14.81 -11.32 19.38
CA LEU A 190 -14.31 -11.75 18.05
C LEU A 190 -14.83 -13.10 17.54
N LEU A 191 -15.94 -13.61 18.09
CA LEU A 191 -16.64 -14.80 17.57
C LEU A 191 -17.95 -14.49 16.83
N LYS A 192 -18.21 -13.22 16.47
CA LYS A 192 -19.35 -12.82 15.60
C LYS A 192 -18.92 -12.54 14.16
N LEU A 193 -18.06 -13.40 13.60
CA LEU A 193 -17.73 -13.39 12.17
C LEU A 193 -18.11 -14.75 11.55
N ALA A 194 -19.41 -15.04 11.63
CA ALA A 194 -20.12 -16.04 10.83
C ALA A 194 -21.58 -15.59 10.69
#